data_AF-A0A507Z9I4-F1
#
_entry.id   AF-A0A507Z9I4-F1
#
_cell.length_a   1.000
_cell.length_b   1.000
_cell.length_c   1.000
_cell.angle_alpha   90.00
_cell.angle_beta   90.00
_cell.angle_gamma   90.00
#
_symmetry.space_group_name_H-M   'P 1'
#
loop_
_entity.id
_entity.type
_entity.pdbx_description
1 polymer ?
#
loop_
_entity_poly.entity_id
_entity_poly.type
_entity_poly.pdbx_seq_one_letter_code
_entity_poly.pdbx_strand_id
1 'polypeptide(L)'
;MKKIITLFTFVFASLVFANAGFAQNTSEKEIMQETRDQVSDLGVQLELTTEQKDLMVRYFYAYNLNYDRNLAGAEKNKTYFQKKQKFEGELIRNTKKVLNPAQFEKFKDLNKSGEGVERKE
;
A
#
# COMPACT_ATOMS: atom_id res chain seq x y z
N MET A 1 -57.54 37.47 -0.77
CA MET A 1 -56.28 37.42 0.00
C MET A 1 -56.38 36.38 1.10
N LYS A 2 -55.31 35.59 1.30
CA LYS A 2 -55.11 34.58 2.37
C LYS A 2 -55.98 33.33 2.13
N LYS A 3 -55.43 32.13 1.88
CA LYS A 3 -54.61 31.33 2.81
C LYS A 3 -53.65 30.41 2.02
N ILE A 4 -52.35 30.62 2.16
CA ILE A 4 -51.33 29.59 1.90
C ILE A 4 -50.46 29.56 3.15
N ILE A 5 -50.75 28.59 4.01
CA ILE A 5 -49.95 28.13 5.14
C ILE A 5 -50.25 26.62 5.11
N THR A 6 -49.31 25.67 5.15
CA THR A 6 -48.09 25.60 5.95
C THR A 6 -47.27 24.41 5.46
N LEU A 7 -45.98 24.63 5.19
CA LEU A 7 -44.83 23.74 5.44
C LEU A 7 -45.03 22.22 5.25
N PHE A 8 -44.48 21.68 4.15
CA PHE A 8 -43.99 20.30 4.11
C PHE A 8 -42.65 20.24 4.85
N THR A 9 -42.66 19.90 6.13
CA THR A 9 -41.44 19.58 6.89
C THR A 9 -41.08 18.12 6.60
N PHE A 10 -40.31 17.87 5.54
CA PHE A 10 -39.71 16.55 5.34
C PHE A 10 -38.49 16.44 6.26
N VAL A 11 -38.66 15.76 7.40
CA VAL A 11 -37.61 15.58 8.40
C VAL A 11 -36.47 14.78 7.80
N PHE A 12 -35.38 15.51 7.57
CA PHE A 12 -34.07 15.04 7.17
C PHE A 12 -33.39 14.39 8.38
N ALA A 13 -33.45 13.07 8.52
CA ALA A 13 -32.62 12.35 9.50
C ALA A 13 -32.57 10.83 9.25
N SER A 14 -32.23 10.39 8.04
CA SER A 14 -31.57 9.08 7.91
C SER A 14 -30.09 9.29 8.20
N LEU A 15 -29.74 9.00 9.45
CA LEU A 15 -28.40 8.82 10.01
C LEU A 15 -27.36 8.44 8.94
N VAL A 16 -26.58 9.42 8.48
CA VAL A 16 -25.30 9.17 7.81
C VAL A 16 -24.29 8.86 8.92
N PHE A 17 -24.42 7.69 9.54
CA PHE A 17 -23.40 7.09 10.40
C PHE A 17 -23.00 5.74 9.83
N ALA A 18 -22.53 5.74 8.60
CA ALA A 18 -21.75 4.65 8.05
C ALA A 18 -20.92 5.26 6.94
N ASN A 19 -19.58 5.33 7.12
CA ASN A 19 -18.57 5.22 6.05
C ASN A 19 -17.13 5.52 6.49
N ALA A 20 -16.87 5.84 7.76
CA ALA A 20 -15.48 5.87 8.24
C ALA A 20 -14.82 4.48 8.18
N GLY A 21 -15.58 3.39 8.42
CA GLY A 21 -15.07 2.02 8.34
C GLY A 21 -14.97 1.42 6.93
N PHE A 22 -15.61 2.02 5.91
CA PHE A 22 -15.60 1.49 4.55
C PHE A 22 -14.39 2.02 3.73
N ALA A 23 -13.94 3.25 3.99
CA ALA A 23 -12.77 3.82 3.33
C ALA A 23 -11.47 3.11 3.71
N GLN A 24 -11.29 2.79 5.00
CA GLN A 24 -10.07 2.13 5.49
C GLN A 24 -9.93 0.68 4.97
N ASN A 25 -11.06 -0.03 4.84
CA ASN A 25 -11.09 -1.40 4.30
C ASN A 25 -10.93 -1.46 2.77
N THR A 26 -11.25 -0.37 2.05
CA THR A 26 -11.09 -0.32 0.59
C THR A 26 -9.62 -0.11 0.22
N SER A 27 -8.94 0.82 0.90
CA SER A 27 -7.50 1.07 0.73
C SER A 27 -6.65 -0.19 1.01
N GLU A 28 -6.93 -0.94 2.09
CA GLU A 28 -6.14 -2.15 2.39
C GLU A 28 -6.31 -3.27 1.34
N LYS A 29 -7.50 -3.41 0.76
CA LYS A 29 -7.75 -4.38 -0.31
C LYS A 29 -7.04 -3.98 -1.60
N GLU A 30 -7.08 -2.70 -1.96
CA GLU A 30 -6.37 -2.16 -3.11
C GLU A 30 -4.85 -2.34 -2.95
N ILE A 31 -4.30 -1.99 -1.79
CA ILE A 31 -2.87 -2.19 -1.47
C ILE A 31 -2.48 -3.67 -1.56
N MET A 32 -3.33 -4.58 -1.08
CA MET A 32 -3.07 -6.03 -1.20
C MET A 32 -3.06 -6.49 -2.65
N GLN A 33 -3.98 -5.99 -3.48
CA GLN A 33 -4.02 -6.34 -4.90
C GLN A 33 -2.78 -5.81 -5.63
N GLU A 34 -2.46 -4.53 -5.47
CA GLU A 34 -1.23 -3.92 -6.02
C GLU A 34 0.03 -4.67 -5.59
N THR A 35 0.08 -5.08 -4.32
CA THR A 35 1.19 -5.87 -3.79
C THR A 35 1.31 -7.22 -4.48
N ARG A 36 0.20 -7.92 -4.71
CA ARG A 36 0.21 -9.21 -5.40
C ARG A 36 0.68 -9.07 -6.84
N ASP A 37 0.24 -8.03 -7.53
CA ASP A 37 0.64 -7.76 -8.91
C ASP A 37 2.14 -7.42 -8.96
N GLN A 38 2.62 -6.55 -8.08
CA GLN A 38 4.05 -6.22 -7.95
C GLN A 38 4.91 -7.47 -7.67
N VAL A 39 4.48 -8.33 -6.74
CA VAL A 39 5.21 -9.56 -6.40
C VAL A 39 5.09 -10.62 -7.51
N SER A 40 4.00 -10.62 -8.28
CA SER A 40 3.88 -11.47 -9.47
C SER A 40 4.92 -11.10 -10.51
N ASP A 41 5.06 -9.81 -10.82
CA ASP A 41 6.03 -9.30 -11.79
C ASP A 41 7.47 -9.54 -11.33
N LEU A 42 7.78 -9.21 -10.07
CA LEU A 42 9.07 -9.57 -9.44
C LEU A 42 9.29 -11.08 -9.43
N GLY A 43 8.23 -11.85 -9.26
CA GLY A 43 8.22 -13.30 -9.25
C GLY A 43 8.70 -13.91 -10.57
N VAL A 44 8.31 -13.31 -11.69
CA VAL A 44 8.79 -13.69 -13.02
C VAL A 44 10.27 -13.30 -13.18
N GLN A 45 10.63 -12.07 -12.80
CA GLN A 45 11.99 -11.57 -12.99
C GLN A 45 13.02 -12.28 -12.12
N LEU A 46 12.67 -12.64 -10.88
CA LEU A 46 13.55 -13.29 -9.92
C LEU A 46 13.38 -14.82 -9.91
N GLU A 47 12.52 -15.36 -10.77
CA GLU A 47 12.20 -16.80 -10.83
C GLU A 47 11.83 -17.36 -9.45
N LEU A 48 10.94 -16.65 -8.74
CA LEU A 48 10.56 -17.01 -7.37
C LEU A 48 9.74 -18.29 -7.34
N THR A 49 10.02 -19.15 -6.36
CA THR A 49 9.14 -20.27 -6.03
C THR A 49 7.82 -19.77 -5.45
N THR A 50 6.78 -20.60 -5.44
CA THR A 50 5.49 -20.25 -4.82
C THR A 50 5.66 -19.83 -3.35
N GLU A 51 6.46 -20.56 -2.58
CA GLU A 51 6.72 -20.22 -1.17
C GLU A 51 7.43 -18.87 -1.03
N GLN A 52 8.42 -18.59 -1.89
CA GLN A 52 9.08 -17.29 -1.91
C GLN A 52 8.10 -16.17 -2.26
N LYS A 53 7.20 -16.38 -3.23
CA LYS A 53 6.16 -15.41 -3.59
C LYS A 53 5.23 -15.10 -2.41
N ASP A 54 4.77 -16.12 -1.70
CA ASP A 54 3.87 -15.94 -0.54
C ASP A 54 4.53 -15.11 0.58
N LEU A 55 5.81 -15.36 0.86
CA LEU A 55 6.57 -14.58 1.83
C LEU A 55 6.81 -13.15 1.33
N MET A 56 7.14 -12.98 0.06
CA MET A 56 7.35 -11.68 -0.57
C MET A 56 6.08 -10.84 -0.55
N VAL A 57 4.89 -11.41 -0.82
CA VAL A 57 3.60 -10.71 -0.69
C VAL A 57 3.43 -10.16 0.72
N ARG A 58 3.76 -10.93 1.77
CA ARG A 58 3.65 -10.45 3.16
C ARG A 58 4.58 -9.26 3.43
N TYR A 59 5.81 -9.32 2.93
CA TYR A 59 6.81 -8.28 3.17
C TYR A 59 6.51 -7.00 2.38
N PHE A 60 6.14 -7.13 1.11
CA PHE A 60 5.74 -6.00 0.30
C PHE A 60 4.42 -5.39 0.78
N TYR A 61 3.47 -6.20 1.26
CA TYR A 61 2.23 -5.67 1.82
C TYR A 61 2.50 -4.81 3.05
N ALA A 62 3.35 -5.29 3.96
CA ALA A 62 3.75 -4.52 5.14
C ALA A 62 4.47 -3.21 4.76
N TYR A 63 5.37 -3.25 3.76
CA TYR A 63 6.03 -2.06 3.24
C TYR A 63 5.02 -1.07 2.64
N ASN A 64 4.16 -1.54 1.72
CA ASN A 64 3.18 -0.73 1.02
C ASN A 64 2.16 -0.12 1.99
N LEU A 65 1.68 -0.89 2.97
CA LEU A 65 0.77 -0.40 3.99
C LEU A 65 1.42 0.67 4.88
N ASN A 66 2.69 0.48 5.27
CA ASN A 66 3.44 1.48 6.04
C ASN A 66 3.68 2.75 5.22
N TYR A 67 4.00 2.61 3.94
CA TYR A 67 4.15 3.74 3.02
C TYR A 67 2.84 4.52 2.92
N ASP A 68 1.73 3.85 2.63
CA ASP A 68 0.42 4.46 2.50
C ASP A 68 0.01 5.24 3.76
N ARG A 69 0.18 4.63 4.94
CA ARG A 69 -0.22 5.23 6.22
C ARG A 69 0.68 6.37 6.70
N ASN A 70 1.94 6.44 6.26
CA ASN A 70 2.94 7.33 6.87
C ASN A 70 3.66 8.27 5.91
N LEU A 71 3.66 7.96 4.62
CA LEU A 71 4.46 8.63 3.60
C LEU A 71 3.59 9.18 2.47
N ALA A 72 2.50 8.50 2.10
CA ALA A 72 1.59 9.01 1.08
C ALA A 72 1.02 10.38 1.51
N GLY A 73 1.19 11.38 0.64
CA GLY A 73 0.77 12.77 0.90
C GLY A 73 1.56 13.51 2.00
N ALA A 74 2.59 12.88 2.60
CA ALA A 74 3.42 13.52 3.62
C ALA A 74 4.46 14.46 2.98
N GLU A 75 4.80 15.54 3.66
CA GLU A 75 5.86 16.45 3.23
C GLU A 75 7.22 15.73 3.24
N LYS A 76 8.00 15.90 2.16
CA LYS A 76 9.34 15.32 1.98
C LYS A 76 10.41 16.02 2.84
N ASN A 77 10.24 15.97 4.16
CA ASN A 77 11.16 16.51 5.15
C ASN A 77 12.05 15.40 5.75
N LYS A 78 12.93 15.75 6.70
CA LYS A 78 13.86 14.79 7.33
C LYS A 78 13.16 13.56 7.90
N THR A 79 11.99 13.74 8.50
CA THR A 79 11.21 12.64 9.10
C THR A 79 10.66 11.69 8.04
N TYR A 80 10.21 12.22 6.90
CA TYR A 80 9.78 11.41 5.74
C TYR A 80 10.91 10.47 5.30
N PHE A 81 12.11 11.01 5.06
CA PHE A 81 13.24 10.21 4.59
C PHE A 81 13.71 9.19 5.63
N GLN A 82 13.70 9.54 6.92
CA GLN A 82 14.02 8.59 8.00
C GLN A 82 13.04 7.42 8.06
N LYS A 83 11.73 7.69 7.92
CA LYS A 83 10.70 6.63 7.88
C LYS A 83 10.82 5.78 6.61
N LYS A 84 11.00 6.40 5.44
CA LYS A 84 11.20 5.70 4.17
C LYS A 84 12.40 4.75 4.24
N GLN A 85 13.55 5.24 4.69
CA GLN A 85 14.76 4.44 4.87
C GLN A 85 14.53 3.27 5.85
N LYS A 86 13.78 3.48 6.94
CA LYS A 86 13.43 2.42 7.88
C LYS A 86 12.61 1.32 7.19
N PHE A 87 11.55 1.68 6.48
CA PHE A 87 10.66 0.72 5.82
C PHE A 87 11.36 -0.04 4.69
N GLU A 88 12.16 0.65 3.89
CA GLU A 88 12.99 0.03 2.84
C GLU A 88 14.03 -0.92 3.45
N GLY A 89 14.68 -0.50 4.53
CA GLY A 89 15.63 -1.35 5.25
C GLY A 89 14.98 -2.60 5.82
N GLU A 90 13.75 -2.52 6.32
CA GLU A 90 12.96 -3.68 6.77
C GLU A 90 12.64 -4.62 5.61
N LEU A 91 12.16 -4.08 4.48
CA LEU A 91 11.88 -4.86 3.28
C LEU A 91 13.14 -5.61 2.80
N ILE A 92 14.25 -4.89 2.60
CA ILE A 92 15.52 -5.46 2.13
C ILE A 92 16.00 -6.57 3.06
N ARG A 93 15.96 -6.36 4.39
CA ARG A 93 16.38 -7.38 5.36
C ARG A 93 15.51 -8.63 5.30
N ASN A 94 14.21 -8.49 5.08
CA ASN A 94 13.30 -9.63 4.99
C ASN A 94 13.45 -10.36 3.65
N THR A 95 13.54 -9.64 2.54
CA THR A 95 13.80 -10.21 1.20
C THR A 95 15.10 -11.00 1.17
N LYS A 96 16.18 -10.52 1.81
CA LYS A 96 17.46 -11.24 1.90
C LYS A 96 17.35 -12.61 2.59
N LYS A 97 16.36 -12.81 3.47
CA LYS A 97 16.16 -14.09 4.18
C LYS A 97 15.45 -15.14 3.31
N VAL A 98 14.74 -14.70 2.28
CA VAL A 98 13.89 -15.56 1.44
C VAL A 98 14.53 -15.86 0.10
N LEU A 99 15.28 -14.92 -0.44
CA LEU A 99 15.97 -15.07 -1.72
C LEU A 99 17.32 -15.75 -1.53
N ASN A 100 17.71 -16.56 -2.52
CA ASN A 100 19.09 -17.01 -2.62
C ASN A 100 20.01 -15.84 -3.03
N PRO A 101 21.35 -15.97 -2.93
CA PRO A 101 22.26 -14.87 -3.22
C PRO A 101 22.10 -14.27 -4.64
N ALA A 102 21.93 -15.11 -5.67
CA ALA A 102 21.80 -14.63 -7.05
C ALA A 102 20.49 -13.86 -7.25
N GLN A 103 19.38 -14.38 -6.71
CA GLN A 103 18.08 -13.69 -6.70
C GLN A 103 18.15 -12.37 -5.94
N PHE A 104 18.87 -12.32 -4.82
CA PHE A 104 19.00 -11.10 -4.03
C PHE A 104 19.86 -10.05 -4.73
N GLU A 105 20.93 -10.42 -5.41
CA GLU A 105 21.70 -9.50 -6.25
C GLU A 105 20.82 -8.91 -7.37
N LYS A 106 20.08 -9.76 -8.09
CA LYS A 106 19.14 -9.31 -9.13
C LYS A 106 18.07 -8.37 -8.57
N PHE A 107 17.51 -8.69 -7.39
CA PHE A 107 16.57 -7.83 -6.69
C PHE A 107 17.15 -6.44 -6.38
N LYS A 108 18.41 -6.35 -5.94
CA LYS A 108 19.06 -5.06 -5.69
C LYS A 108 19.23 -4.26 -6.98
N ASP A 109 19.55 -4.91 -8.09
CA ASP A 109 19.73 -4.22 -9.36
C ASP A 109 18.41 -3.68 -9.90
N LEU A 110 17.32 -4.46 -9.80
CA LEU A 110 15.95 -3.99 -10.09
C LEU A 110 15.53 -2.80 -9.21
N ASN A 111 15.96 -2.76 -7.95
CA ASN A 111 15.67 -1.62 -7.07
C ASN A 111 16.45 -0.36 -7.46
N LYS A 112 17.68 -0.49 -7.96
CA LYS A 112 18.48 0.65 -8.42
C LYS A 112 17.95 1.20 -9.75
N SER A 113 17.34 0.36 -10.59
CA SER A 113 16.71 0.79 -11.84
C SER A 113 15.32 1.41 -11.66
N GLY A 114 14.77 1.41 -10.44
CA GLY A 114 13.40 1.89 -10.15
C GLY A 114 12.31 0.86 -10.48
N GLU A 115 12.68 -0.37 -10.84
CA GLU A 115 11.76 -1.42 -11.28
C GLU A 115 11.35 -2.39 -10.15
N GLY A 116 12.03 -2.32 -9.00
CA GLY A 116 11.84 -3.30 -7.93
C GLY A 116 10.97 -2.85 -6.73
N VAL A 117 11.13 -1.62 -6.24
CA VAL A 117 10.48 -1.14 -4.99
C VAL A 117 9.84 0.24 -5.14
N GLU A 118 10.17 1.02 -6.17
CA GLU A 118 9.56 2.34 -6.34
C GLU A 118 8.10 2.19 -6.76
N ARG A 119 7.19 2.47 -5.82
CA ARG A 119 5.87 2.98 -6.22
C ARG A 119 6.11 4.22 -7.05
N LYS A 120 5.54 4.26 -8.26
CA LYS A 120 5.52 5.48 -9.08
C LYS A 120 4.86 6.58 -8.24
N GLU A 121 5.66 7.57 -7.84
CA GLU A 121 5.22 8.75 -7.08
C GLU A 121 4.24 9.61 -7.88
#